data_AF-A0A821BBY4-F1
#
_entry.id   AF-A0A821BBY4-F1
#
_cell.length_a   1.000
_cell.length_b   1.000
_cell.length_c   1.000
_cell.angle_alpha   90.00
_cell.angle_beta   90.00
_cell.angle_gamma   90.00
#
_symmetry.space_group_name_H-M   'P 1'
#
loop_
_entity.id
_entity.type
_entity.pdbx_description
1 polymer ?
#
loop_
_entity_poly.entity_id
_entity_poly.type
_entity_poly.pdbx_seq_one_letter_code
_entity_poly.pdbx_strand_id
1 'polypeptide(L)'
;TDNLYLLPEKDNSSFNSHLSATMAREIIRSPTYFRGATEDAFDWLEKLEQRFKMTSWSDEHKLKYISIHLQDDAYKWWIQASKRIMTWSEFVKEIKQAFASTKMKELAFEQLRWYKQSINQTITQY
;
A
#
# COMPACT_ATOMS: atom_id res chain seq x y z
N THR A 1 -37.08 45.48 2.60
CA THR A 1 -37.08 44.23 3.38
C THR A 1 -36.58 43.15 2.46
N ASP A 2 -35.28 42.88 2.54
CA ASP A 2 -34.57 41.91 1.71
C ASP A 2 -35.10 40.50 1.91
N ASN A 3 -35.53 39.88 0.82
CA ASN A 3 -35.93 38.47 0.79
C ASN A 3 -34.74 37.65 0.28
N LEU A 4 -33.82 37.29 1.18
CA LEU A 4 -32.83 36.24 0.96
C LEU A 4 -33.56 34.88 1.06
N TYR A 5 -34.14 34.42 -0.04
CA TYR A 5 -34.49 33.01 -0.17
C TYR A 5 -33.24 32.23 -0.60
N LEU A 6 -32.72 31.46 0.35
CA LEU A 6 -31.69 30.44 0.22
C LEU A 6 -31.90 29.60 -1.06
N LEU A 7 -30.89 29.60 -1.93
CA LEU A 7 -30.79 28.62 -3.02
C LEU A 7 -30.74 27.21 -2.41
N PRO A 8 -31.49 26.23 -2.94
CA PRO A 8 -31.50 24.89 -2.38
C PRO A 8 -30.15 24.20 -2.60
N GLU A 9 -29.52 23.68 -1.53
CA GLU A 9 -28.37 22.76 -1.55
C GLU A 9 -28.72 21.38 -2.15
N LYS A 10 -29.60 21.33 -3.15
CA LYS A 10 -30.01 20.10 -3.82
C LYS A 10 -29.07 19.84 -4.99
N ASP A 11 -27.96 19.14 -4.73
CA ASP A 11 -27.38 18.11 -5.64
C ASP A 11 -25.93 17.70 -5.33
N ASN A 12 -25.25 18.35 -4.38
CA ASN A 12 -23.86 17.99 -4.05
C ASN A 12 -23.73 16.59 -3.43
N SER A 13 -24.71 16.13 -2.65
CA SER A 13 -24.68 14.80 -2.03
C SER A 13 -24.77 13.67 -3.05
N SER A 14 -25.66 13.81 -4.05
CA SER A 14 -25.86 12.83 -5.11
C SER A 14 -24.60 12.69 -5.98
N PHE A 15 -24.05 13.82 -6.44
CA PHE A 15 -22.81 13.83 -7.22
C PHE A 15 -21.63 13.20 -6.46
N ASN A 16 -21.43 13.59 -5.19
CA ASN A 16 -20.33 13.06 -4.38
C ASN A 16 -20.48 11.55 -4.11
N SER A 17 -21.70 11.07 -3.87
CA SER A 17 -21.97 9.65 -3.70
C SER A 17 -21.69 8.84 -4.98
N HIS A 18 -22.09 9.37 -6.14
CA HIS A 18 -21.82 8.76 -7.43
C HIS A 18 -20.31 8.74 -7.74
N LEU A 19 -19.61 9.83 -7.44
CA LEU A 19 -18.15 9.92 -7.59
C LEU A 19 -17.45 8.88 -6.70
N SER A 20 -17.79 8.82 -5.41
CA SER A 20 -17.25 7.82 -4.47
C SER A 20 -17.49 6.39 -4.96
N ALA A 21 -18.70 6.08 -5.42
CA ALA A 21 -19.03 4.77 -5.97
C ALA A 21 -18.22 4.45 -7.25
N THR A 22 -18.00 5.46 -8.10
CA THR A 22 -17.18 5.32 -9.31
C THR A 22 -15.73 5.05 -8.96
N MET A 23 -15.17 5.78 -8.00
CA MET A 23 -13.80 5.57 -7.51
C MET A 23 -13.64 4.19 -6.88
N ALA A 24 -14.61 3.73 -6.09
CA ALA A 24 -14.60 2.39 -5.51
C ALA A 24 -14.58 1.29 -6.59
N ARG A 25 -15.38 1.45 -7.65
CA ARG A 25 -15.33 0.52 -8.80
C ARG A 25 -13.97 0.54 -9.49
N GLU A 26 -13.38 1.71 -9.66
CA GLU A 26 -12.07 1.85 -10.32
C GLU A 26 -10.94 1.22 -9.50
N ILE A 27 -10.99 1.32 -8.18
CA ILE A 27 -10.04 0.64 -7.27
C ILE A 27 -10.09 -0.87 -7.44
N ILE A 28 -11.29 -1.44 -7.58
CA ILE A 28 -11.47 -2.88 -7.78
C ILE A 28 -11.05 -3.29 -9.20
N ARG A 29 -11.40 -2.49 -10.21
CA ARG A 29 -11.12 -2.80 -11.63
C ARG A 29 -9.64 -2.68 -11.97
N SER A 30 -8.95 -1.74 -11.35
CA SER A 30 -7.54 -1.44 -11.61
C SER A 30 -6.78 -1.41 -10.28
N PRO A 31 -6.41 -2.57 -9.71
CA PRO A 31 -5.72 -2.61 -8.42
C PRO A 31 -4.34 -1.99 -8.47
N THR A 32 -3.97 -1.22 -7.44
CA THR A 32 -2.57 -0.86 -7.20
C THR A 32 -1.84 -2.11 -6.69
N TYR A 33 -1.17 -2.85 -7.56
CA TYR A 33 -0.51 -4.10 -7.17
C TYR A 33 0.73 -3.88 -6.30
N PHE A 34 0.98 -4.86 -5.44
CA PHE A 34 2.21 -5.06 -4.68
C PHE A 34 2.58 -6.54 -4.67
N ARG A 35 3.76 -6.84 -5.19
CA ARG A 35 4.34 -8.18 -5.35
C ARG A 35 5.18 -8.58 -4.14
N GLY A 36 5.65 -7.62 -3.36
CA GLY A 36 6.42 -7.85 -2.14
C GLY A 36 7.88 -7.41 -2.24
N ALA A 37 8.78 -8.39 -2.24
CA ALA A 37 10.22 -8.22 -2.00
C ALA A 37 10.92 -7.12 -2.82
N THR A 38 10.52 -6.96 -4.09
CA THR A 38 11.16 -6.05 -5.06
C THR A 38 10.59 -4.65 -5.04
N GLU A 39 9.60 -4.36 -4.20
CA GLU A 39 8.86 -3.10 -4.17
C GLU A 39 8.91 -2.47 -2.77
N ASP A 40 8.77 -1.15 -2.71
CA ASP A 40 8.71 -0.44 -1.44
C ASP A 40 7.29 -0.44 -0.88
N ALA A 41 7.11 -1.16 0.24
CA ALA A 41 5.81 -1.27 0.90
C ALA A 41 5.29 0.08 1.43
N PHE A 42 6.17 1.01 1.81
CA PHE A 42 5.76 2.33 2.30
C PHE A 42 5.20 3.18 1.17
N ASP A 43 5.93 3.27 0.05
CA ASP A 43 5.50 4.03 -1.13
C ASP A 43 4.22 3.46 -1.73
N TRP A 44 4.12 2.13 -1.81
CA TRP A 44 2.91 1.46 -2.29
C TRP A 44 1.70 1.74 -1.39
N LEU A 45 1.86 1.64 -0.07
CA LEU A 45 0.78 1.93 0.88
C LEU A 45 0.31 3.38 0.79
N GLU A 46 1.23 4.34 0.64
CA GLU A 46 0.88 5.74 0.49
C GLU A 46 0.00 5.96 -0.75
N LYS A 47 0.40 5.39 -1.90
CA LYS A 47 -0.38 5.47 -3.15
C LYS A 47 -1.74 4.80 -3.00
N LEU A 48 -1.81 3.65 -2.32
CA LEU A 48 -3.07 2.94 -2.09
C LEU A 48 -4.03 3.73 -1.19
N GLU A 49 -3.52 4.30 -0.08
CA GLU A 49 -4.31 5.13 0.82
C GLU A 49 -4.84 6.39 0.14
N GLN A 50 -4.05 7.01 -0.74
CA GLN A 50 -4.53 8.14 -1.54
C GLN A 50 -5.73 7.77 -2.40
N ARG A 51 -5.75 6.56 -2.98
CA ARG A 51 -6.91 6.08 -3.73
C ARG A 51 -8.11 5.81 -2.83
N PHE A 52 -7.91 5.18 -1.67
CA PHE A 52 -9.00 4.94 -0.73
C PHE A 52 -9.62 6.23 -0.20
N LYS A 53 -8.84 7.31 -0.03
CA LYS A 53 -9.37 8.64 0.36
C LYS A 53 -10.39 9.21 -0.62
N MET A 54 -10.37 8.77 -1.88
CA MET A 54 -11.34 9.19 -2.91
C MET A 54 -12.66 8.39 -2.83
N THR A 55 -12.78 7.48 -1.86
CA THR A 55 -13.95 6.65 -1.62
C THR A 55 -14.49 6.86 -0.22
N SER A 56 -15.70 6.36 0.02
CA SER A 56 -16.31 6.27 1.35
C SER A 56 -16.06 4.91 2.02
N TRP A 57 -14.96 4.23 1.70
CA TRP A 57 -14.63 2.94 2.31
C TRP A 57 -14.17 3.11 3.76
N SER A 58 -14.79 2.34 4.64
CA SER A 58 -14.31 2.16 6.00
C SER A 58 -13.07 1.26 6.03
N ASP A 59 -12.37 1.23 7.16
CA ASP A 59 -11.19 0.38 7.33
C ASP A 59 -11.52 -1.12 7.17
N GLU A 60 -12.74 -1.55 7.54
CA GLU A 60 -13.21 -2.92 7.28
C GLU A 60 -13.34 -3.21 5.79
N HIS A 61 -13.81 -2.23 5.00
CA HIS A 61 -13.87 -2.37 3.54
C HIS A 61 -12.48 -2.44 2.92
N LYS A 62 -11.55 -1.56 3.34
CA LYS A 62 -10.15 -1.60 2.89
C LYS A 62 -9.54 -2.98 3.15
N LEU A 63 -9.70 -3.50 4.36
CA LEU A 63 -9.18 -4.81 4.75
C LEU A 63 -9.84 -5.95 3.97
N LYS A 64 -11.16 -5.89 3.75
CA LYS A 64 -11.89 -6.89 2.98
C LYS A 64 -11.38 -7.01 1.53
N TYR A 65 -11.02 -5.89 0.92
CA TYR A 65 -10.58 -5.85 -0.48
C TYR A 65 -9.06 -5.87 -0.65
N ILE A 66 -8.26 -5.85 0.42
CA ILE A 66 -6.81 -5.70 0.30
C ILE A 66 -6.14 -6.79 -0.54
N SER A 67 -6.68 -8.01 -0.51
CA SER A 67 -6.12 -9.16 -1.24
C SER A 67 -6.06 -8.95 -2.75
N ILE A 68 -6.92 -8.11 -3.34
CA ILE A 68 -6.91 -7.81 -4.78
C ILE A 68 -5.70 -6.98 -5.19
N HIS A 69 -5.07 -6.30 -4.23
CA HIS A 69 -3.90 -5.46 -4.42
C HIS A 69 -2.59 -6.24 -4.20
N LEU A 70 -2.65 -7.48 -3.74
CA LEU A 70 -1.47 -8.27 -3.41
C LEU A 70 -1.22 -9.34 -4.49
N GLN A 71 0.03 -9.48 -4.90
CA GLN A 71 0.49 -10.49 -5.85
C GLN A 71 1.70 -11.24 -5.30
N ASP A 72 2.04 -12.35 -5.95
CA ASP A 72 3.29 -13.10 -5.72
C ASP A 72 3.56 -13.36 -4.23
N ASP A 73 4.68 -12.85 -3.70
CA ASP A 73 5.11 -13.11 -2.33
C ASP A 73 4.26 -12.37 -1.31
N ALA A 74 3.76 -11.17 -1.65
CA ALA A 74 2.82 -10.44 -0.81
C ALA A 74 1.49 -11.20 -0.65
N TYR A 75 0.98 -11.79 -1.73
CA TYR A 75 -0.25 -12.59 -1.65
C TYR A 75 -0.06 -13.86 -0.82
N LYS A 76 1.05 -14.60 -1.03
CA LYS A 76 1.38 -15.79 -0.23
C LYS A 76 1.50 -15.47 1.27
N TRP A 77 2.13 -14.35 1.60
CA TRP A 77 2.23 -13.85 2.97
C TRP A 77 0.84 -13.55 3.55
N TRP A 78 -0.03 -12.89 2.79
CA TRP A 78 -1.37 -12.52 3.24
C TRP A 78 -2.27 -13.72 3.57
N ILE A 79 -2.18 -14.84 2.82
CA ILE A 79 -2.94 -16.08 3.12
C ILE A 79 -2.68 -16.57 4.55
N GLN A 80 -1.46 -16.39 5.04
CA GLN A 80 -1.08 -16.79 6.40
C GLN A 80 -1.37 -15.69 7.42
N ALA A 81 -1.10 -14.44 7.06
CA ALA A 81 -1.25 -13.29 7.95
C ALA A 81 -2.71 -12.91 8.23
N SER A 82 -3.61 -13.07 7.25
CA SER A 82 -5.05 -12.77 7.37
C SER A 82 -5.76 -13.56 8.47
N LYS A 83 -5.21 -14.69 8.93
CA LYS A 83 -5.78 -15.47 10.04
C LYS A 83 -5.70 -14.75 11.39
N ARG A 84 -4.78 -13.79 11.53
CA ARG A 84 -4.50 -13.05 12.78
C ARG A 84 -4.70 -11.55 12.68
N ILE A 85 -4.78 -11.00 11.46
CA ILE A 85 -4.97 -9.58 11.21
C ILE A 85 -6.46 -9.30 11.06
N MET A 86 -7.03 -8.54 11.99
CA MET A 86 -8.46 -8.24 12.04
C MET A 86 -8.77 -6.79 11.72
N THR A 87 -7.76 -5.90 11.76
CA THR A 87 -7.93 -4.47 11.50
C THR A 87 -6.99 -3.96 10.41
N TRP A 88 -7.37 -2.86 9.78
CA TRP A 88 -6.54 -2.19 8.80
C TRP A 88 -5.21 -1.69 9.38
N SER A 89 -5.22 -1.19 10.61
CA SER A 89 -4.01 -0.75 11.32
C SER A 89 -3.01 -1.89 11.54
N GLU A 90 -3.50 -3.08 11.95
CA GLU A 90 -2.67 -4.28 12.07
C GLU A 90 -2.09 -4.70 10.72
N PHE A 91 -2.89 -4.66 9.65
CA PHE A 91 -2.41 -4.93 8.30
C PHE A 91 -1.26 -4.00 7.91
N VAL A 92 -1.44 -2.69 8.04
CA VAL A 92 -0.43 -1.67 7.68
C VAL A 92 0.87 -1.89 8.45
N LYS A 93 0.78 -2.20 9.74
CA LYS A 93 1.96 -2.51 10.58
C LYS A 93 2.67 -3.76 10.08
N GLU A 94 1.94 -4.85 9.91
CA GLU A 94 2.50 -6.16 9.59
C GLU A 94 3.10 -6.21 8.17
N ILE A 95 2.46 -5.59 7.17
CA ILE A 95 2.98 -5.58 5.80
C ILE A 95 4.25 -4.74 5.68
N LYS A 96 4.33 -3.60 6.39
CA LYS A 96 5.56 -2.83 6.51
C LYS A 96 6.67 -3.67 7.15
N GLN A 97 6.38 -4.36 8.25
CA GLN A 97 7.37 -5.19 8.93
C GLN A 97 7.85 -6.36 8.06
N ALA A 98 6.95 -7.04 7.36
CA ALA A 98 7.27 -8.18 6.51
C ALA A 98 8.22 -7.78 5.37
N PHE A 99 7.93 -6.68 4.69
CA PHE A 99 8.64 -6.30 3.46
C PHE A 99 9.70 -5.21 3.62
N ALA A 100 9.71 -4.44 4.72
CA ALA A 100 10.84 -3.57 5.06
C ALA A 100 12.12 -4.38 5.28
N SER A 101 11.98 -5.58 5.85
CA SER A 101 13.11 -6.48 6.09
C SER A 101 13.78 -6.94 4.80
N THR A 102 13.06 -7.01 3.69
CA THR A 102 13.60 -7.51 2.42
C THR A 102 14.46 -6.48 1.72
N LYS A 103 14.01 -5.23 1.61
CA LYS A 103 14.84 -4.12 1.10
C LYS A 103 16.12 -3.95 1.93
N MET A 104 16.01 -4.04 3.26
CA MET A 104 17.17 -3.97 4.15
C MET A 104 18.12 -5.17 4.00
N LYS A 105 17.57 -6.38 3.79
CA LYS A 105 18.38 -7.57 3.48
C LYS A 105 19.09 -7.42 2.13
N GLU A 106 18.40 -6.93 1.11
CA GLU A 106 18.97 -6.75 -0.23
C GLU A 106 20.07 -5.69 -0.23
N LEU A 107 19.86 -4.54 0.42
CA LEU A 107 20.91 -3.54 0.62
C LEU A 107 22.11 -4.11 1.40
N ALA A 108 21.87 -4.91 2.44
CA ALA A 108 22.94 -5.59 3.17
C ALA A 108 23.70 -6.60 2.28
N PHE A 109 23.00 -7.34 1.43
CA PHE A 109 23.61 -8.25 0.46
C PHE A 109 24.42 -7.50 -0.60
N GLU A 110 23.92 -6.39 -1.12
CA GLU A 110 24.65 -5.54 -2.07
C GLU A 110 25.93 -4.99 -1.44
N GLN A 111 25.85 -4.46 -0.22
CA GLN A 111 27.04 -4.02 0.52
C GLN A 111 28.07 -5.15 0.63
N LEU A 112 27.65 -6.34 1.07
CA LEU A 112 28.53 -7.52 1.15
C LEU A 112 29.14 -7.91 -0.21
N ARG A 113 28.40 -7.75 -1.31
CA ARG A 113 28.89 -8.03 -2.67
C ARG A 113 29.98 -7.06 -3.09
N TRP A 114 29.81 -5.77 -2.82
CA TRP A 114 30.82 -4.74 -3.08
C TRP A 114 32.08 -4.96 -2.23
N TYR A 115 31.93 -5.34 -0.95
CA TYR A 115 33.06 -5.69 -0.09
C TYR A 115 33.84 -6.93 -0.58
N LYS A 116 33.16 -7.95 -1.11
CA LYS A 116 33.84 -9.11 -1.73
C LYS A 116 34.58 -8.75 -3.02
N GLN A 117 34.09 -7.76 -3.78
CA GLN A 117 34.74 -7.30 -5.00
C GLN A 117 35.95 -6.39 -4.75
N SER A 118 36.07 -5.74 -3.58
CA SER A 118 37.21 -4.88 -3.26
C SER A 118 38.47 -5.64 -2.75
N ILE A 119 38.55 -6.96 -2.92
CA ILE A 119 39.68 -7.82 -2.47
C ILE A 119 41.00 -7.61 -3.25
N ASN A 120 41.15 -6.51 -3.99
CA ASN A 120 42.44 -6.09 -4.56
C ASN A 120 43.25 -5.16 -3.63
N GLN A 121 43.10 -5.28 -2.30
CA GLN A 121 44.13 -4.75 -1.41
C GLN A 121 45.26 -5.77 -1.30
N THR A 122 46.38 -5.42 -1.92
CA THR A 122 47.64 -6.15 -1.99
C THR A 122 48.03 -6.74 -0.63
N ILE A 123 48.19 -8.06 -0.60
CA ILE A 123 49.03 -8.74 0.40
C ILE A 123 50.46 -8.26 0.11
N THR A 124 50.88 -7.14 0.70
CA THR A 124 52.31 -6.81 0.73
C THR A 124 53.00 -7.83 1.63
N GLN A 125 53.91 -8.55 0.97
CA GLN A 125 54.66 -9.71 1.38
C GLN A 125 55.64 -9.44 2.53
N TYR A 126 56.10 -10.55 3.14
CA TYR A 126 57.16 -10.74 4.12
C TYR A 126 58.35 -9.79 4.04
#